data_AF-X1VYQ3-F1
#
_entry.id   AF-X1VYQ3-F1
#
_cell.length_a   1.000
_cell.length_b   1.000
_cell.length_c   1.000
_cell.angle_alpha   90.00
_cell.angle_beta   90.00
_cell.angle_gamma   90.00
#
_symmetry.space_group_name_H-M   'P 1'
#
loop_
_entity.id
_entity.type
_entity.pdbx_description
1 polymer ?
#
loop_
_entity_poly.entity_id
_entity_poly.type
_entity_poly.pdbx_seq_one_letter_code
_entity_poly.pdbx_strand_id
1 'polypeptide(L)'
;VEMPVCAIINQVLVDKNDPEFFGDKASKPVGNFLTEEEAQKIKKNNPDYIFKKVKPNGERCWRRTVPSPDPIANSEGDVIKKLVDAGVIVIASGGGGIPVLEDEEGNYKGIEAVIDKDLAGERLAEIVDADIFLILTDVEKAKINYGKPNEKALGKITFQEAQNYFDEGHFLAGSMGPKVKACLRFLENG
;
A
#
# COMPACT_ATOMS: atom_id res chain seq x y z
N VAL A 1 30.50 -6.21 -12.55
CA VAL A 1 30.63 -6.02 -11.08
C VAL A 1 29.63 -6.97 -10.45
N GLU A 2 30.08 -7.84 -9.56
CA GLU A 2 29.19 -8.70 -8.79
C GLU A 2 28.62 -7.85 -7.65
N MET A 3 27.30 -7.61 -7.67
CA MET A 3 26.62 -6.87 -6.61
C MET A 3 26.02 -7.87 -5.63
N PRO A 4 26.37 -7.82 -4.33
CA PRO A 4 25.73 -8.67 -3.35
C PRO A 4 24.23 -8.35 -3.23
N VAL A 5 23.43 -9.37 -2.92
CA VAL A 5 21.97 -9.25 -2.76
C VAL A 5 21.61 -9.68 -1.35
N CYS A 6 20.78 -8.88 -0.66
CA CYS A 6 20.31 -9.18 0.69
C CYS A 6 18.80 -8.94 0.80
N ALA A 7 18.08 -9.90 1.38
CA ALA A 7 16.68 -9.72 1.76
C ALA A 7 16.58 -9.48 3.26
N ILE A 8 15.89 -8.41 3.65
CA ILE A 8 15.74 -8.01 5.05
C ILE A 8 14.29 -8.21 5.47
N ILE A 9 14.11 -8.92 6.57
CA ILE A 9 12.82 -8.95 7.28
C ILE A 9 12.61 -7.57 7.90
N ASN A 10 11.49 -6.96 7.57
CA ASN A 10 11.23 -5.56 7.87
C ASN A 10 9.90 -5.37 8.60
N GLN A 11 9.93 -4.59 9.68
CA GLN A 11 8.78 -4.12 10.43
C GLN A 11 8.49 -2.65 10.09
N VAL A 12 7.21 -2.32 9.96
CA VAL A 12 6.77 -0.96 9.64
C VAL A 12 5.83 -0.46 10.72
N LEU A 13 6.24 0.65 11.34
CA LEU A 13 5.48 1.34 12.36
C LEU A 13 4.24 1.99 11.76
N VAL A 14 3.12 1.88 12.46
CA VAL A 14 1.84 2.48 12.09
C VAL A 14 1.17 3.13 13.30
N ASP A 15 0.24 4.07 13.07
CA ASP A 15 -0.46 4.77 14.16
C ASP A 15 -1.53 3.88 14.79
N LYS A 16 -1.51 3.67 16.11
CA LYS A 16 -2.57 2.97 16.84
C LYS A 16 -3.96 3.62 16.68
N ASN A 17 -4.00 4.90 16.30
CA ASN A 17 -5.22 5.67 16.06
C ASN A 17 -5.59 5.76 14.57
N ASP A 18 -4.96 4.97 13.69
CA ASP A 18 -5.33 4.96 12.28
C ASP A 18 -6.83 4.66 12.11
N PRO A 19 -7.58 5.48 11.36
CA PRO A 19 -9.01 5.30 11.17
C PRO A 19 -9.42 3.91 10.65
N GLU A 20 -8.54 3.22 9.91
CA GLU A 20 -8.81 1.89 9.37
C GLU A 20 -8.96 0.79 10.45
N PHE A 21 -8.48 1.03 11.67
CA PHE A 21 -8.64 0.11 12.80
C PHE A 21 -10.03 0.16 13.44
N PHE A 22 -10.86 1.16 13.13
CA PHE A 22 -12.11 1.38 13.84
C PHE A 22 -13.34 1.15 12.96
N GLY A 23 -14.34 0.44 13.53
CA GLY A 23 -15.63 0.21 12.89
C GLY A 23 -15.51 -0.66 11.64
N ASP A 24 -16.14 -0.23 10.54
CA ASP A 24 -16.17 -0.94 9.26
C ASP A 24 -15.24 -0.33 8.22
N LYS A 25 -14.27 0.50 8.63
CA LYS A 25 -13.44 1.31 7.73
C LYS A 25 -12.39 0.51 6.97
N ALA A 26 -11.87 -0.58 7.54
CA ALA A 26 -10.91 -1.49 6.91
C ALA A 26 -11.14 -1.68 5.41
N SER A 27 -10.16 -1.27 4.59
CA SER A 27 -10.34 -1.06 3.16
C SER A 27 -9.61 -2.10 2.30
N LYS A 28 -8.51 -2.70 2.78
CA LYS A 28 -7.66 -3.57 1.96
C LYS A 28 -8.28 -4.95 1.77
N PRO A 29 -8.62 -5.34 0.53
CA PRO A 29 -9.19 -6.66 0.30
C PRO A 29 -8.11 -7.75 0.27
N VAL A 30 -8.32 -8.82 1.03
CA VAL A 30 -7.43 -9.97 1.19
C VAL A 30 -8.15 -11.29 0.92
N GLY A 31 -7.39 -12.34 0.62
CA GLY A 31 -7.93 -13.67 0.33
C GLY A 31 -8.74 -13.74 -0.97
N ASN A 32 -9.51 -14.83 -1.12
CA ASN A 32 -10.25 -15.18 -2.33
C ASN A 32 -11.50 -14.32 -2.54
N PHE A 33 -11.96 -14.25 -3.80
CA PHE A 33 -13.28 -13.74 -4.15
C PHE A 33 -14.36 -14.75 -3.77
N LEU A 34 -15.42 -14.27 -3.12
CA LEU A 34 -16.50 -15.05 -2.53
C LEU A 34 -17.86 -14.61 -3.06
N THR A 35 -18.82 -15.52 -3.06
CA THR A 35 -20.24 -15.15 -3.15
C THR A 35 -20.69 -14.50 -1.84
N GLU A 36 -21.87 -13.86 -1.86
CA GLU A 36 -22.45 -13.28 -0.65
C GLU A 36 -22.71 -14.35 0.42
N GLU A 37 -23.23 -15.52 0.02
CA GLU A 37 -23.51 -16.64 0.91
C GLU A 37 -22.23 -17.20 1.56
N GLU A 38 -21.16 -17.35 0.78
CA GLU A 38 -19.84 -17.79 1.28
C GLU A 38 -19.28 -16.79 2.30
N ALA A 39 -19.34 -15.48 2.00
CA ALA A 39 -18.90 -14.43 2.90
C ALA A 39 -19.72 -14.40 4.20
N GLN A 40 -21.06 -14.51 4.12
CA GLN A 40 -21.93 -14.57 5.29
C GLN A 40 -21.64 -15.80 6.17
N LYS A 41 -21.38 -16.96 5.56
CA LYS A 41 -21.01 -18.19 6.27
C LYS A 41 -19.69 -18.03 7.03
N ILE A 42 -18.68 -17.42 6.43
CA ILE A 42 -17.40 -17.16 7.11
C ILE A 42 -17.57 -16.14 8.23
N LYS A 43 -18.33 -15.06 8.00
CA LYS A 43 -18.61 -14.02 8.99
C LYS A 43 -19.34 -14.58 10.21
N LYS A 44 -20.23 -15.56 10.05
CA LYS A 44 -20.90 -16.24 11.18
C LYS A 44 -19.90 -16.91 12.13
N ASN A 45 -18.81 -17.45 11.61
CA ASN A 45 -17.75 -18.09 12.41
C ASN A 45 -16.65 -17.11 12.85
N ASN A 46 -16.60 -15.91 12.26
CA ASN A 46 -15.60 -14.88 12.54
C ASN A 46 -16.30 -13.51 12.60
N PRO A 47 -16.98 -13.17 13.71
CA PRO A 47 -17.83 -11.98 13.81
C PRO A 47 -17.09 -10.66 13.52
N ASP A 48 -15.79 -10.62 13.84
CA ASP A 48 -14.94 -9.43 13.67
C ASP A 48 -14.46 -9.23 12.23
N TYR A 49 -14.68 -10.21 11.33
CA TYR A 49 -14.28 -10.06 9.94
C TYR A 49 -15.20 -9.11 9.19
N ILE A 50 -14.57 -8.15 8.51
CA ILE A 50 -15.23 -7.21 7.63
C ILE A 50 -15.19 -7.78 6.22
N PHE A 51 -16.33 -7.79 5.53
CA PHE A 51 -16.46 -8.21 4.14
C PHE A 51 -17.08 -7.07 3.35
N LYS A 52 -16.46 -6.73 2.22
CA LYS A 52 -16.94 -5.68 1.31
C LYS A 52 -17.04 -6.20 -0.11
N LYS A 53 -17.96 -5.61 -0.88
CA LYS A 53 -18.00 -5.78 -2.33
C LYS A 53 -16.80 -5.04 -2.95
N VAL A 54 -16.08 -5.72 -3.83
CA VAL A 54 -14.94 -5.20 -4.57
C VAL A 54 -15.16 -5.37 -6.07
N LYS A 55 -14.42 -4.60 -6.88
CA LYS A 55 -14.39 -4.80 -8.34
C LYS A 55 -13.55 -6.03 -8.72
N PRO A 56 -13.83 -6.68 -9.87
CA PRO A 56 -14.94 -6.42 -10.80
C PRO A 56 -16.30 -6.87 -10.26
N ASN A 57 -17.38 -6.31 -10.80
CA ASN A 57 -18.74 -6.70 -10.44
C ASN A 57 -19.07 -8.10 -10.99
N GLY A 58 -19.74 -8.93 -10.21
CA GLY A 58 -20.11 -10.30 -10.56
C GLY A 58 -20.65 -11.06 -9.36
N GLU A 59 -20.97 -12.34 -9.54
CA GLU A 59 -21.48 -13.20 -8.46
C GLU A 59 -20.47 -13.33 -7.30
N ARG A 60 -19.18 -13.50 -7.64
CA ARG A 60 -18.07 -13.54 -6.69
C ARG A 60 -17.39 -12.19 -6.57
N CYS A 61 -18.07 -11.23 -5.94
CA CYS A 61 -17.56 -9.87 -5.73
C CYS A 61 -17.26 -9.53 -4.27
N TRP A 62 -17.37 -10.48 -3.34
CA TRP A 62 -17.08 -10.24 -1.92
C TRP A 62 -15.66 -10.66 -1.54
N ARG A 63 -14.96 -9.84 -0.76
CA ARG A 63 -13.67 -10.19 -0.16
C ARG A 63 -13.61 -9.74 1.29
N ARG A 64 -12.83 -10.46 2.11
CA ARG A 64 -12.48 -10.00 3.45
C ARG A 64 -11.67 -8.72 3.30
N THR A 65 -11.98 -7.69 4.07
CA THR A 65 -11.14 -6.50 4.19
C THR A 65 -10.48 -6.46 5.55
N VAL A 66 -9.25 -5.98 5.57
CA VAL A 66 -8.43 -5.78 6.77
C VAL A 66 -7.93 -4.34 6.81
N PRO A 67 -7.55 -3.83 7.99
CA PRO A 67 -7.00 -2.49 8.11
C PRO A 67 -5.78 -2.30 7.20
N SER A 68 -5.73 -1.15 6.53
CA SER A 68 -4.63 -0.71 5.67
C SER A 68 -3.98 0.57 6.19
N PRO A 69 -3.40 0.54 7.40
CA PRO A 69 -2.91 1.75 8.04
C PRO A 69 -1.79 2.42 7.24
N ASP A 70 -1.66 3.73 7.40
CA ASP A 70 -0.60 4.51 6.75
C ASP A 70 0.78 4.15 7.35
N PRO A 71 1.80 3.85 6.52
CA PRO A 71 3.14 3.57 7.03
C PRO A 71 3.82 4.83 7.56
N ILE A 72 4.26 4.79 8.82
CA ILE A 72 4.98 5.89 9.46
C ILE A 72 6.48 5.75 9.23
N ALA A 73 7.07 4.60 9.58
CA ALA A 73 8.51 4.39 9.51
C ALA A 73 8.88 2.91 9.33
N ASN A 74 9.97 2.64 8.61
CA ASN A 74 10.57 1.31 8.57
C ASN A 74 11.54 1.17 9.74
N SER A 75 11.33 0.19 10.61
CA SER A 75 12.14 -0.02 11.82
C SER A 75 13.60 -0.33 11.50
N GLU A 76 13.85 -1.05 10.40
CA GLU A 76 15.18 -1.41 9.92
C GLU A 76 15.75 -0.39 8.92
N GLY A 77 15.17 0.81 8.83
CA GLY A 77 15.54 1.86 7.88
C GLY A 77 17.04 2.18 7.87
N ASP A 78 17.64 2.35 9.05
CA ASP A 78 19.07 2.64 9.21
C ASP A 78 19.97 1.55 8.62
N VAL A 79 19.60 0.28 8.81
CA VAL A 79 20.37 -0.86 8.29
C VAL A 79 20.20 -0.97 6.79
N ILE A 80 18.98 -0.76 6.29
CA ILE A 80 18.68 -0.75 4.85
C ILE A 80 19.52 0.33 4.16
N LYS A 81 19.52 1.56 4.67
CA LYS A 81 20.31 2.67 4.11
C LYS A 81 21.80 2.33 4.04
N LYS A 82 22.38 1.84 5.14
CA LYS A 82 23.80 1.45 5.19
C LYS A 82 24.16 0.37 4.16
N LEU A 83 23.27 -0.58 3.91
CA LEU A 83 23.48 -1.62 2.91
C LEU A 83 23.39 -1.06 1.48
N VAL A 84 22.44 -0.17 1.22
CA VAL A 84 22.34 0.54 -0.06
C VAL A 84 23.60 1.38 -0.32
N ASP A 85 24.05 2.16 0.67
CA ASP A 85 25.26 2.99 0.59
C ASP A 85 26.53 2.16 0.35
N ALA A 86 26.54 0.90 0.81
CA ALA A 86 27.62 -0.05 0.59
C ALA A 86 27.57 -0.75 -0.79
N GLY A 87 26.59 -0.42 -1.64
CA GLY A 87 26.43 -1.00 -2.98
C GLY A 87 25.73 -2.37 -3.00
N VAL A 88 24.98 -2.71 -1.95
CA VAL A 88 24.20 -3.95 -1.88
C VAL A 88 22.82 -3.75 -2.52
N ILE A 89 22.35 -4.73 -3.29
CA ILE A 89 20.95 -4.79 -3.73
C ILE A 89 20.10 -5.28 -2.56
N VAL A 90 19.29 -4.39 -1.99
CA VAL A 90 18.45 -4.71 -0.84
C VAL A 90 17.00 -4.99 -1.26
N ILE A 91 16.47 -6.13 -0.83
CA ILE A 91 15.04 -6.44 -0.90
C ILE A 91 14.44 -6.20 0.49
N ALA A 92 13.60 -5.18 0.63
CA ALA A 92 12.96 -4.80 1.88
C ALA A 92 11.48 -4.44 1.65
N SER A 93 10.73 -4.19 2.73
CA SER A 93 9.31 -3.86 2.70
C SER A 93 8.45 -4.86 1.91
N GLY A 94 8.82 -6.14 1.98
CA GLY A 94 8.08 -7.23 1.34
C GLY A 94 6.63 -7.25 1.79
N GLY A 95 5.70 -7.10 0.85
CA GLY A 95 4.26 -7.04 1.13
C GLY A 95 3.78 -5.77 1.86
N GLY A 96 4.63 -4.73 1.96
CA GLY A 96 4.39 -3.52 2.76
C GLY A 96 5.06 -3.53 4.14
N GLY A 97 5.76 -4.62 4.48
CA GLY A 97 6.39 -4.81 5.79
C GLY A 97 5.44 -5.40 6.85
N ILE A 98 6.01 -5.87 7.95
CA ILE A 98 5.26 -6.42 9.09
C ILE A 98 4.71 -5.24 9.91
N PRO A 99 3.39 -5.03 9.98
CA PRO A 99 2.83 -3.90 10.72
C PRO A 99 3.03 -4.07 12.22
N VAL A 100 3.60 -3.05 12.85
CA VAL A 100 3.82 -3.00 14.29
C VAL A 100 3.31 -1.69 14.89
N LEU A 101 2.84 -1.77 16.13
CA LEU A 101 2.62 -0.61 17.00
C LEU A 101 3.78 -0.52 17.99
N GLU A 102 4.16 0.71 18.33
CA GLU A 102 5.09 1.00 19.42
C GLU A 102 4.30 1.33 20.69
N ASP A 103 4.68 0.72 21.81
CA ASP A 103 4.13 1.04 23.13
C ASP A 103 4.90 2.19 23.81
N GLU A 104 4.44 2.59 25.00
CA GLU A 104 5.04 3.71 25.75
C GLU A 104 6.46 3.40 26.26
N GLU A 105 6.87 2.13 26.25
CA GLU A 105 8.20 1.66 26.66
C GLU A 105 9.15 1.48 25.46
N GLY A 106 8.66 1.70 24.23
CA GLY A 106 9.41 1.53 22.98
C GLY A 106 9.46 0.09 22.46
N ASN A 107 8.61 -0.82 22.98
CA ASN A 107 8.51 -2.17 22.45
C ASN A 107 7.56 -2.23 21.27
N TYR A 108 7.87 -3.11 20.31
CA TYR A 108 7.01 -3.37 19.15
C TYR A 108 6.06 -4.53 19.38
N LYS A 109 4.80 -4.30 19.02
CA LYS A 109 3.74 -5.31 19.01
C LYS A 109 3.19 -5.45 17.59
N GLY A 110 3.33 -6.66 17.04
CA GLY A 110 2.73 -7.02 15.76
C GLY A 110 1.20 -6.97 15.80
N ILE A 111 0.59 -6.52 14.71
CA ILE A 111 -0.87 -6.42 14.56
C ILE A 111 -1.35 -7.09 13.27
N GLU A 112 -2.63 -7.47 13.23
CA GLU A 112 -3.26 -7.97 12.01
C GLU A 112 -3.70 -6.81 11.11
N ALA A 113 -2.81 -6.40 10.21
CA ALA A 113 -3.07 -5.39 9.20
C ALA A 113 -2.31 -5.70 7.91
N VAL A 114 -2.63 -5.00 6.83
CA VAL A 114 -1.86 -5.07 5.58
C VAL A 114 -1.54 -3.66 5.14
N ILE A 115 -0.26 -3.27 5.27
CA ILE A 115 0.22 -1.98 4.81
C ILE A 115 0.24 -1.97 3.28
N ASP A 116 -0.12 -0.83 2.68
CA ASP A 116 -0.02 -0.71 1.23
C ASP A 116 1.44 -0.66 0.79
N LYS A 117 1.84 -1.64 -0.02
CA LYS A 117 3.23 -1.78 -0.52
C LYS A 117 3.73 -0.58 -1.32
N ASP A 118 2.85 0.15 -2.00
CA ASP A 118 3.27 1.31 -2.79
C ASP A 118 3.59 2.48 -1.83
N LEU A 119 2.78 2.69 -0.79
CA LEU A 119 3.06 3.69 0.25
C LEU A 119 4.27 3.29 1.13
N ALA A 120 4.43 2.01 1.46
CA ALA A 120 5.60 1.56 2.21
C ALA A 120 6.89 1.65 1.39
N GLY A 121 6.80 1.39 0.07
CA GLY A 121 7.89 1.60 -0.88
C GLY A 121 8.28 3.07 -1.02
N GLU A 122 7.32 3.98 -0.96
CA GLU A 122 7.58 5.42 -0.93
C GLU A 122 8.34 5.84 0.33
N ARG A 123 7.91 5.40 1.52
CA ARG A 123 8.68 5.60 2.77
C ARG A 123 10.09 5.02 2.71
N LEU A 124 10.27 3.90 2.02
CA LEU A 124 11.58 3.31 1.83
C LEU A 124 12.47 4.15 0.90
N ALA A 125 11.87 4.74 -0.14
CA ALA A 125 12.55 5.64 -1.06
C ALA A 125 13.05 6.92 -0.34
N GLU A 126 12.24 7.49 0.57
CA GLU A 126 12.66 8.59 1.44
C GLU A 126 13.89 8.19 2.30
N ILE A 127 13.86 7.03 2.96
CA ILE A 127 14.94 6.57 3.85
C ILE A 127 16.29 6.46 3.12
N VAL A 128 16.27 5.95 1.89
CA VAL A 128 17.49 5.70 1.11
C VAL A 128 17.91 6.88 0.24
N ASP A 129 17.26 8.05 0.39
CA ASP A 129 17.46 9.23 -0.45
C ASP A 129 17.43 8.89 -1.95
N ALA A 130 16.42 8.12 -2.37
CA ALA A 130 16.34 7.66 -3.75
C ALA A 130 16.04 8.80 -4.72
N ASP A 131 16.77 8.89 -5.83
CA ASP A 131 16.47 9.87 -6.90
C ASP A 131 15.19 9.52 -7.70
N ILE A 132 14.84 8.24 -7.75
CA ILE A 132 13.74 7.72 -8.56
C ILE A 132 12.94 6.69 -7.76
N PHE A 133 11.64 6.95 -7.63
CA PHE A 133 10.67 5.96 -7.15
C PHE A 133 9.86 5.40 -8.33
N LEU A 134 9.93 4.07 -8.52
CA LEU A 134 9.30 3.38 -9.66
C LEU A 134 8.33 2.29 -9.18
N ILE A 135 7.07 2.44 -9.52
CA ILE A 135 6.03 1.42 -9.30
C ILE A 135 5.79 0.65 -10.60
N LEU A 136 6.01 -0.67 -10.56
CA LEU A 136 5.67 -1.57 -11.66
C LEU A 136 4.29 -2.20 -11.44
N THR A 137 3.45 -2.17 -12.48
CA THR A 137 2.09 -2.75 -12.46
C THR A 137 1.76 -3.40 -13.81
N ASP A 138 0.63 -4.08 -13.88
CA ASP A 138 0.09 -4.80 -15.04
C ASP A 138 -0.47 -3.93 -16.17
N VAL A 139 -0.50 -2.61 -15.99
CA VAL A 139 -0.87 -1.63 -17.02
C VAL A 139 0.32 -0.74 -17.36
N GLU A 140 0.45 -0.39 -18.63
CA GLU A 140 1.59 0.40 -19.12
C GLU A 140 1.61 1.83 -18.52
N LYS A 141 0.45 2.45 -18.35
CA LYS A 141 0.29 3.85 -17.91
C LYS A 141 -0.93 4.03 -17.03
N ALA A 142 -0.83 4.95 -16.06
CA ALA A 142 -2.00 5.47 -15.37
C ALA A 142 -2.94 6.18 -16.38
N LYS A 143 -4.24 6.12 -16.12
CA LYS A 143 -5.25 6.68 -17.02
C LYS A 143 -6.25 7.53 -16.24
N ILE A 144 -6.67 8.65 -16.81
CA ILE A 144 -7.85 9.39 -16.35
C ILE A 144 -9.08 8.87 -17.09
N ASN A 145 -10.25 9.08 -16.48
CA ASN A 145 -11.53 8.59 -17.00
C ASN A 145 -11.53 7.09 -17.32
N TYR A 146 -10.86 6.29 -16.48
CA TYR A 146 -10.72 4.85 -16.68
C TYR A 146 -12.09 4.16 -16.88
N GLY A 147 -12.22 3.40 -17.96
CA GLY A 147 -13.44 2.70 -18.37
C GLY A 147 -14.54 3.59 -18.96
N LYS A 148 -14.30 4.87 -19.22
CA LYS A 148 -15.25 5.80 -19.84
C LYS A 148 -14.89 6.07 -21.32
N PRO A 149 -15.83 6.59 -22.14
CA PRO A 149 -15.55 6.90 -23.55
C PRO A 149 -14.40 7.90 -23.78
N ASN A 150 -14.13 8.75 -22.79
CA ASN A 150 -13.05 9.74 -22.80
C ASN A 150 -11.84 9.31 -21.96
N GLU A 151 -11.61 8.01 -21.81
CA GLU A 151 -10.40 7.45 -21.19
C GLU A 151 -9.13 7.98 -21.87
N LYS A 152 -8.14 8.40 -21.08
CA LYS A 152 -6.87 8.91 -21.60
C LYS A 152 -5.70 8.40 -20.77
N ALA A 153 -4.73 7.77 -21.44
CA ALA A 153 -3.46 7.41 -20.82
C ALA A 153 -2.58 8.64 -20.58
N LEU A 154 -2.01 8.72 -19.38
CA LEU A 154 -1.12 9.81 -18.97
C LEU A 154 0.31 9.52 -19.43
N GLY A 155 0.97 10.53 -19.99
CA GLY A 155 2.40 10.49 -20.30
C GLY A 155 3.20 11.16 -19.19
N LYS A 156 4.18 11.99 -19.57
CA LYS A 156 4.80 12.92 -18.62
C LYS A 156 3.79 13.98 -18.20
N ILE A 157 3.57 14.11 -16.91
CA ILE A 157 2.70 15.12 -16.29
C ILE A 157 3.47 15.79 -15.16
N THR A 158 3.01 16.98 -14.78
CA THR A 158 3.51 17.71 -13.62
C THR A 158 2.88 17.21 -12.33
N PHE A 159 3.51 17.54 -11.19
CA PHE A 159 2.95 17.30 -9.86
C PHE A 159 1.53 17.88 -9.73
N GLN A 160 1.33 19.14 -10.15
CA GLN A 160 0.03 19.80 -10.03
C GLN A 160 -1.06 19.12 -10.87
N GLU A 161 -0.75 18.68 -12.09
CA GLU A 161 -1.70 17.92 -12.90
C GLU A 161 -2.06 16.58 -12.24
N ALA A 162 -1.06 15.86 -11.70
CA ALA A 162 -1.29 14.60 -11.00
C ALA A 162 -2.16 14.79 -9.74
N GLN A 163 -1.87 15.83 -8.95
CA GLN A 163 -2.64 16.19 -7.75
C GLN A 163 -4.10 16.52 -8.11
N ASN A 164 -4.32 17.37 -9.11
CA ASN A 164 -5.67 17.71 -9.56
C ASN A 164 -6.45 16.47 -9.99
N TYR A 165 -5.84 15.58 -10.79
CA TYR A 165 -6.52 14.35 -11.21
C TYR A 165 -6.80 13.38 -10.05
N PHE A 166 -5.93 13.37 -9.04
CA PHE A 166 -6.13 12.61 -7.82
C PHE A 166 -7.34 13.13 -7.03
N ASP A 167 -7.42 14.45 -6.83
CA ASP A 167 -8.51 15.12 -6.11
C ASP A 167 -9.85 15.03 -6.87
N GLU A 168 -9.81 15.01 -8.20
CA GLU A 168 -10.98 14.75 -9.06
C GLU A 168 -11.46 13.29 -9.02
N GLY A 169 -10.74 12.40 -8.33
CA GLY A 169 -11.14 11.01 -8.12
C GLY A 169 -10.97 10.11 -9.36
N HIS A 170 -10.03 10.44 -10.25
CA HIS A 170 -9.78 9.63 -11.45
C HIS A 170 -9.19 8.24 -11.13
N PHE A 171 -8.49 8.10 -10.01
CA PHE A 171 -7.77 6.88 -9.65
C PHE A 171 -8.54 6.06 -8.61
N LEU A 172 -8.91 4.84 -8.97
CA LEU A 172 -9.75 3.98 -8.13
C LEU A 172 -9.03 3.59 -6.82
N ALA A 173 -9.74 3.73 -5.71
CA ALA A 173 -9.32 3.20 -4.41
C ALA A 173 -9.12 1.68 -4.49
N GLY A 174 -8.03 1.18 -3.88
CA GLY A 174 -7.67 -0.24 -3.89
C GLY A 174 -6.87 -0.72 -5.12
N SER A 175 -6.61 0.14 -6.11
CA SER A 175 -5.72 -0.17 -7.25
C SER A 175 -4.78 0.98 -7.61
N MET A 176 -5.18 1.88 -8.50
CA MET A 176 -4.33 2.97 -9.00
C MET A 176 -4.22 4.12 -8.01
N GLY A 177 -5.23 4.33 -7.14
CA GLY A 177 -5.23 5.39 -6.14
C GLY A 177 -4.00 5.36 -5.23
N PRO A 178 -3.72 4.26 -4.50
CA PRO A 178 -2.53 4.17 -3.66
C PRO A 178 -1.21 4.41 -4.40
N LYS A 179 -1.10 3.96 -5.66
CA LYS A 179 0.08 4.18 -6.50
C LYS A 179 0.33 5.66 -6.77
N VAL A 180 -0.71 6.37 -7.21
CA VAL A 180 -0.60 7.80 -7.48
C VAL A 180 -0.35 8.56 -6.18
N LYS A 181 -1.01 8.21 -5.08
CA LYS A 181 -0.76 8.80 -3.77
C LYS A 181 0.71 8.63 -3.33
N ALA A 182 1.28 7.45 -3.51
CA ALA A 182 2.70 7.20 -3.22
C ALA A 182 3.62 8.05 -4.11
N CYS A 183 3.36 8.12 -5.42
CA CYS A 183 4.13 8.99 -6.31
C CYS A 183 4.04 10.48 -5.93
N LEU A 184 2.87 10.97 -5.50
CA LEU A 184 2.69 12.34 -5.04
C LEU A 184 3.51 12.61 -3.77
N ARG A 185 3.44 11.72 -2.77
CA ARG A 185 4.23 11.84 -1.53
C ARG A 185 5.73 11.85 -1.79
N PHE A 186 6.21 10.94 -2.63
CA PHE A 186 7.62 10.90 -3.02
C PHE A 186 8.08 12.21 -3.66
N LEU A 187 7.24 12.86 -4.48
CA LEU A 187 7.57 14.15 -5.09
C LEU A 187 7.48 15.34 -4.12
N GLU A 188 6.71 15.22 -3.04
CA GLU A 188 6.63 16.25 -1.99
C GLU A 188 7.79 16.17 -0.99
N ASN A 189 8.24 14.95 -0.67
CA ASN A 189 9.17 14.70 0.44
C ASN A 189 10.56 14.22 0.01
N GLY A 190 10.73 13.73 -1.22
CA GLY A 190 11.98 13.21 -1.77
C GLY A 190 12.85 14.26 -2.46
#